data_AF-A0AAV4DTT4-F1
#
_entry.id   AF-A0AAV4DTT4-F1
#
_cell.length_a   1.000
_cell.length_b   1.000
_cell.length_c   1.000
_cell.angle_alpha   90.00
_cell.angle_beta   90.00
_cell.angle_gamma   90.00
#
_symmetry.space_group_name_H-M   'P 1'
#
loop_
_entity.id
_entity.type
_entity.pdbx_description
1 polymer ?
#
loop_
_entity_poly.entity_id
_entity_poly.type
_entity_poly.pdbx_seq_one_letter_code
_entity_poly.pdbx_strand_id
1 'polypeptide(L)'
;MNCEPLQLYVDPEARPVAVHKPALVFIHWQEKVHQVLERDNRLGMLEKVDPNTPMTWCSRMVITAKAYGTPRHTVDLSQNRLSPPCSNPVPPS
;
A
#
# COMPACT_ATOMS: atom_id res chain seq x y z
N MET A 1 -7.75 -19.73 13.23
CA MET A 1 -7.61 -18.77 14.34
C MET A 1 -8.31 -17.50 13.90
N ASN A 2 -9.35 -17.09 14.62
CA ASN A 2 -9.97 -15.79 14.41
C ASN A 2 -9.41 -14.87 15.50
N CYS A 3 -8.62 -13.90 15.08
CA CYS A 3 -8.14 -12.81 15.92
C CYS A 3 -8.81 -11.54 15.42
N GLU A 4 -9.28 -10.70 16.33
CA GLU A 4 -9.86 -9.42 15.97
C GLU A 4 -8.80 -8.53 15.29
N PRO A 5 -9.13 -7.82 14.20
CA PRO A 5 -8.19 -6.91 13.53
C PRO A 5 -7.67 -5.81 14.48
N LEU A 6 -6.39 -5.49 14.36
CA LEU A 6 -5.80 -4.35 15.08
C LEU A 6 -6.44 -3.04 14.62
N GLN A 7 -6.94 -2.24 15.56
CA GLN A 7 -7.46 -0.90 15.27
C GLN A 7 -6.31 0.06 14.94
N LEU A 8 -6.37 0.66 13.76
CA LEU A 8 -5.43 1.70 13.31
C LEU A 8 -6.03 3.08 13.59
N TYR A 9 -5.31 3.91 14.33
CA TYR A 9 -5.69 5.30 14.61
C TYR A 9 -4.97 6.25 13.64
N VAL A 10 -5.73 7.14 13.02
CA VAL A 10 -5.22 8.20 12.13
C VAL A 10 -5.63 9.54 12.73
N ASP A 11 -4.75 10.54 12.65
CA ASP A 11 -5.07 11.90 13.07
C ASP A 11 -6.33 12.42 12.33
N PRO A 12 -7.38 12.89 13.02
CA PRO A 12 -8.59 13.43 12.37
C PRO A 12 -8.31 14.61 11.43
N GLU A 13 -7.26 15.39 11.70
CA GLU A 13 -6.86 16.56 10.88
C GLU A 13 -5.92 16.17 9.72
N ALA A 14 -5.66 14.87 9.56
CA ALA A 14 -4.81 14.33 8.52
C ALA A 14 -5.34 14.70 7.12
N ARG A 15 -4.50 15.40 6.34
CA ARG A 15 -4.84 15.72 4.96
C ARG A 15 -4.51 14.54 4.04
N PRO A 16 -5.49 14.03 3.28
CA PRO A 16 -5.26 12.94 2.34
C PRO A 16 -4.31 13.36 1.23
N VAL A 17 -3.39 12.47 0.86
CA VAL A 17 -2.45 12.68 -0.25
C VAL A 17 -2.72 11.64 -1.34
N ALA A 18 -3.06 12.14 -2.54
CA ALA A 18 -3.25 11.32 -3.73
C ALA A 18 -2.13 11.57 -4.74
N VAL A 19 -1.38 10.51 -5.07
CA VAL A 19 -0.40 10.52 -6.15
C VAL A 19 -1.07 10.10 -7.45
N HIS A 20 -1.22 11.03 -8.39
CA HIS A 20 -1.84 10.76 -9.69
C HIS A 20 -0.85 10.28 -10.76
N LYS A 21 0.46 10.41 -10.51
CA LYS A 21 1.49 9.98 -11.47
C LYS A 21 1.69 8.46 -11.33
N PRO A 22 1.43 7.67 -12.39
CA PRO A 22 1.61 6.22 -12.34
C PRO A 22 3.09 5.84 -12.17
N ALA A 23 3.31 4.65 -11.63
CA ALA A 23 4.63 4.07 -11.50
C ALA A 23 5.26 3.78 -12.88
N LEU A 24 6.55 4.09 -13.03
CA LEU A 24 7.30 3.68 -14.21
C LEU A 24 7.72 2.22 -14.05
N VAL A 25 7.30 1.38 -14.99
CA VAL A 25 7.67 -0.05 -15.03
C VAL A 25 8.42 -0.32 -16.32
N PHE A 26 9.64 -0.86 -16.22
CA PHE A 26 10.42 -1.26 -17.38
C PHE A 26 9.67 -2.31 -18.20
N ILE A 27 9.73 -2.22 -19.52
CA ILE A 27 8.95 -3.05 -20.47
C ILE A 27 9.12 -4.55 -20.17
N HIS A 28 10.35 -5.01 -19.97
CA HIS A 28 10.67 -6.42 -19.69
C HIS A 28 10.12 -6.93 -18.34
N TRP A 29 9.60 -6.05 -17.48
CA TRP A 29 8.98 -6.40 -16.21
C TRP A 29 7.46 -6.21 -16.18
N GLN A 30 6.85 -5.55 -17.17
CA GLN A 30 5.43 -5.21 -17.16
C GLN A 30 4.54 -6.43 -16.93
N GLU A 31 4.76 -7.48 -17.71
CA GLU A 31 3.98 -8.72 -17.59
C GLU A 31 4.17 -9.38 -16.22
N LYS A 32 5.41 -9.43 -15.72
CA LYS A 32 5.72 -10.05 -14.44
C LYS A 32 5.13 -9.27 -13.26
N VAL A 33 5.15 -7.94 -13.31
CA VAL A 33 4.51 -7.09 -12.29
C VAL A 33 3.00 -7.27 -12.31
N HIS A 34 2.38 -7.30 -13.49
CA HIS A 34 0.94 -7.53 -13.62
C HIS A 34 0.51 -8.88 -13.05
N GLN A 35 1.24 -9.95 -13.37
CA GLN A 35 0.97 -11.30 -12.85
C GLN A 35 1.06 -11.37 -11.32
N VAL A 36 1.97 -10.60 -10.70
CA VAL A 36 2.08 -10.52 -9.25
C VAL A 36 0.88 -9.79 -8.65
N LEU A 37 0.49 -8.65 -9.20
CA LEU A 37 -0.69 -7.91 -8.72
C LEU A 37 -1.98 -8.73 -8.82
N GLU A 38 -2.19 -9.45 -9.93
CA GLU A 38 -3.34 -10.33 -10.09
C GLU A 38 -3.30 -11.55 -9.17
N ARG A 39 -2.09 -12.04 -8.83
CA ARG A 39 -1.93 -13.07 -7.80
C ARG A 39 -2.33 -12.55 -6.43
N ASP A 40 -1.89 -11.36 -6.05
CA ASP A 40 -2.17 -10.76 -4.75
C ASP A 40 -3.65 -10.41 -4.60
N ASN A 41 -4.29 -9.97 -5.70
CA ASN A 41 -5.75 -9.82 -5.78
C ASN A 41 -6.48 -11.15 -5.56
N ARG A 42 -6.04 -12.22 -6.23
CA ARG A 42 -6.63 -13.57 -6.05
C ARG A 42 -6.41 -14.15 -4.66
N LEU A 43 -5.32 -13.80 -3.99
CA LEU A 43 -5.04 -14.20 -2.61
C LEU A 43 -5.83 -13.36 -1.58
N GLY A 44 -6.51 -12.30 -2.02
CA GLY A 44 -7.22 -11.38 -1.14
C GLY A 44 -6.32 -10.44 -0.36
N MET A 45 -5.06 -10.29 -0.76
CA MET A 45 -4.14 -9.28 -0.19
C MET A 45 -4.49 -7.88 -0.71
N LEU A 46 -4.83 -7.79 -1.98
CA LEU A 46 -5.24 -6.56 -2.66
C LEU A 46 -6.67 -6.74 -3.17
N GLU A 47 -7.35 -5.62 -3.43
CA GLU A 47 -8.65 -5.59 -4.07
C GLU A 47 -8.65 -4.53 -5.18
N LYS A 48 -9.49 -4.74 -6.19
CA LYS A 48 -9.70 -3.73 -7.23
C LYS A 48 -10.62 -2.65 -6.70
N VAL A 49 -10.20 -1.40 -6.85
CA VAL A 49 -11.02 -0.23 -6.51
C VAL A 49 -12.05 0.01 -7.62
N ASP A 50 -13.30 0.30 -7.24
CA ASP A 50 -14.37 0.57 -8.20
C ASP A 50 -14.11 1.82 -9.06
N PRO A 51 -14.53 1.83 -10.35
CA PRO A 51 -14.21 2.91 -11.30
C PRO A 51 -14.70 4.32 -10.91
N ASN A 52 -15.69 4.42 -10.03
CA ASN A 52 -16.33 5.69 -9.64
C ASN A 52 -15.99 6.11 -8.20
N THR A 53 -15.00 5.48 -7.58
CA THR A 53 -14.58 5.83 -6.21
C THR A 53 -13.70 7.07 -6.24
N PRO A 54 -14.00 8.12 -5.45
CA PRO A 54 -13.16 9.31 -5.40
C PRO A 54 -11.77 8.95 -4.86
N MET A 55 -10.73 9.20 -5.66
CA MET A 55 -9.35 8.88 -5.29
C MET A 55 -8.79 9.94 -4.33
N THR A 56 -9.19 9.82 -3.07
CA THR A 56 -8.74 10.69 -1.97
C THR A 56 -7.34 10.30 -1.48
N TRP A 57 -7.07 9.00 -1.39
CA TRP A 57 -5.78 8.44 -1.00
C TRP A 57 -5.19 7.62 -2.14
N CYS A 58 -3.93 7.88 -2.50
CA CYS A 58 -3.21 7.05 -3.45
C CYS A 58 -1.70 7.16 -3.20
N SER A 59 -1.10 6.05 -2.78
CA SER A 59 0.35 5.95 -2.60
C SER A 59 1.01 5.41 -3.87
N ARG A 60 2.24 5.86 -4.15
CA ARG A 60 2.96 5.45 -5.34
C ARG A 60 3.50 4.04 -5.21
N MET A 61 3.30 3.21 -6.23
CA MET A 61 4.04 1.95 -6.38
C MET A 61 5.47 2.23 -6.90
N VAL A 62 6.44 1.55 -6.33
CA VAL A 62 7.86 1.61 -6.71
C VAL A 62 8.32 0.19 -7.08
N ILE A 63 8.92 0.04 -8.26
CA ILE A 63 9.45 -1.24 -8.72
C ILE A 63 10.97 -1.24 -8.57
N THR A 64 11.53 -2.27 -7.94
CA THR A 64 12.97 -2.45 -7.77
C THR A 64 13.39 -3.88 -8.10
N ALA A 65 14.64 -4.09 -8.51
CA ALA A 65 15.16 -5.44 -8.71
C ALA A 65 15.46 -6.11 -7.36
N LYS A 66 15.09 -7.39 -7.22
CA LYS A 66 15.69 -8.28 -6.23
C LYS A 66 17.15 -8.58 -6.63
N ALA A 67 17.96 -9.04 -5.68
CA ALA A 67 19.33 -9.50 -5.92
C ALA A 67 19.47 -10.48 -7.11
N TYR A 68 18.46 -11.33 -7.35
CA TYR A 68 18.43 -12.30 -8.45
C TYR A 68 17.77 -11.77 -9.75
N GLY A 69 17.58 -10.46 -9.89
CA GLY A 69 17.09 -9.80 -11.12
C GLY A 69 15.56 -9.81 -11.33
N THR A 70 14.78 -10.40 -10.43
CA THR A 70 13.31 -10.37 -10.51
C THR A 70 12.74 -9.08 -9.93
N PRO A 71 11.66 -8.50 -10.49
CA PRO A 71 11.06 -7.28 -9.96
C PRO A 71 10.40 -7.54 -8.59
N ARG A 72 10.48 -6.54 -7.71
CA ARG A 72 9.70 -6.37 -6.49
C ARG A 72 8.86 -5.13 -6.66
N HIS A 73 7.57 -5.21 -6.36
CA HIS A 73 6.73 -4.05 -6.22
C HIS A 73 6.63 -3.68 -4.73
N THR A 74 6.82 -2.41 -4.42
CA THR A 74 6.77 -1.83 -3.07
C THR A 74 5.87 -0.61 -3.11
N VAL A 75 5.26 -0.23 -1.99
CA VAL A 75 4.48 1.01 -1.88
C VAL A 75 5.29 2.05 -1.11
N ASP A 76 5.41 3.25 -1.68
CA ASP A 76 6.02 4.40 -1.00
C ASP A 76 5.00 5.02 -0.03
N LEU A 77 5.15 4.67 1.25
CA LEU A 77 4.35 5.19 2.36
C LEU A 77 4.99 6.40 3.05
N SER A 78 6.03 7.02 2.48
CA SER A 78 6.72 8.16 3.10
C SER A 78 5.82 9.40 3.31
N GLN A 79 4.76 9.52 2.51
CA GLN A 79 3.74 10.56 2.64
C GLN A 79 2.72 10.25 3.75
N ASN A 80 2.69 9.01 4.25
CA ASN A 80 1.80 8.58 5.34
C ASN A 80 2.37 8.94 6.72
N ARG A 81 2.73 10.22 6.93
CA ARG A 81 3.24 10.72 8.23
C ARG A 81 2.14 10.92 9.28
N LEU A 82 0.94 10.42 9.02
CA LEU A 82 -0.31 10.77 9.69
C LEU A 82 -0.74 9.74 10.73
N SER A 83 -0.10 8.56 10.73
CA SER A 83 -0.25 7.55 11.76
C SER A 83 0.81 7.76 12.85
N PRO A 84 0.43 7.99 14.13
CA PRO A 84 1.39 8.00 15.21
C PRO A 84 2.10 6.64 15.29
N PRO A 85 3.38 6.58 15.72
CA PRO A 85 4.01 5.29 16.03
C PRO A 85 3.12 4.55 17.02
N CYS A 86 2.92 3.24 16.82
CA CYS A 86 2.12 2.42 17.71
C CYS A 86 2.66 2.55 19.15
N SER A 87 2.08 3.43 19.94
CA SER A 87 2.31 3.49 21.37
C SER A 87 1.36 2.47 21.99
N ASN A 88 1.93 1.47 22.66
CA ASN A 88 1.11 0.61 23.50
C ASN A 88 0.42 1.51 24.55
N PRO A 89 -0.91 1.37 24.77
CA PRO A 89 -1.54 2.08 25.86
C PRO A 89 -0.88 1.62 27.16
N VAL A 90 -0.26 2.56 27.88
CA VAL A 90 0.24 2.32 29.24
C VAL A 90 -1.01 2.20 30.11
N PRO A 91 -1.25 1.05 30.77
CA PRO A 91 -2.41 0.90 31.63
C PRO A 91 -2.34 1.92 32.79
N PRO A 92 -3.46 2.53 33.20
CA PRO A 92 -3.47 3.42 34.36
C PRO A 92 -3.08 2.65 35.63
N SER A 93 -2.28 3.32 36.47
CA SER A 93 -1.74 2.83 37.74
C SER A 93 -2.81 2.65 38.81
#